data_AF-A0A973PKV5-F1
#
_entry.id   AF-A0A973PKV5-F1
#
_cell.length_a   1.000
_cell.length_b   1.000
_cell.length_c   1.000
_cell.angle_alpha   90.00
_cell.angle_beta   90.00
_cell.angle_gamma   90.00
#
_symmetry.space_group_name_H-M   'P 1'
#
loop_
_entity.id
_entity.type
_entity.pdbx_description
1 polymer ?
#
loop_
_entity_poly.entity_id
_entity_poly.type
_entity_poly.pdbx_seq_one_letter_code
_entity_poly.pdbx_strand_id
1 'polypeptide(L)'
;MAHTGTTPTKRKKTASKRKVKKQKTPVAPVSPITTAPVVVTKRPSKLDDISIDLGRPLDTVDERYAADVEANRTALDKIYDEFYDGKGQQKKIVDRRKKLYAFMGKGTTDYLKGPISQKDFETFRDAGGTDYEVTSQSLGGDTSRKDPKAVVGKLAVGDYFRVYNKHPVAPGSLKGKARRIVVNVKSQKAALKVAESLTKLYADKDVSPYVRQFKIYLSGKQGDTAKVKYDKLVVYYRTGDETTDNDAVGDAITKAIDTAVTPDDRESAFAPFYARVGPGIAWAEEPKYYVDTLQGSFTSTRRDLIVGVIRKNKNIVGKDAFAKLVAGAFQAAKVDVDHPERHTA
;
A
#
# COMPACT_ATOMS: atom_id res chain seq x y z
N MET A 1 -70.61 24.35 -23.06
CA MET A 1 -69.69 25.01 -24.00
C MET A 1 -69.26 23.97 -25.03
N ALA A 2 -69.43 24.32 -26.30
CA ALA A 2 -69.59 23.40 -27.43
C ALA A 2 -68.31 23.14 -28.23
N HIS A 3 -68.38 22.06 -29.01
CA HIS A 3 -67.46 21.57 -30.04
C HIS A 3 -66.86 22.60 -31.00
N THR A 4 -65.66 22.30 -31.52
CA THR A 4 -65.24 22.27 -32.95
C THR A 4 -63.72 22.03 -32.98
N GLY A 5 -63.09 21.18 -33.80
CA GLY A 5 -63.46 20.59 -35.08
C GLY A 5 -62.78 21.34 -36.22
N THR A 6 -61.59 20.91 -36.68
CA THR A 6 -61.12 21.18 -38.05
C THR A 6 -59.94 20.28 -38.46
N THR A 7 -60.09 19.67 -39.63
CA THR A 7 -59.12 18.88 -40.41
C THR A 7 -58.97 19.56 -41.80
N PRO A 8 -58.21 19.02 -42.77
CA PRO A 8 -56.81 19.27 -43.10
C PRO A 8 -56.57 20.09 -44.39
N THR A 9 -55.34 20.60 -44.59
CA THR A 9 -54.92 21.15 -45.89
C THR A 9 -53.78 20.33 -46.49
N LYS A 10 -54.06 19.69 -47.64
CA LYS A 10 -53.08 19.01 -48.52
C LYS A 10 -52.08 20.03 -49.10
N ARG A 11 -50.79 19.70 -49.12
CA ARG A 11 -49.83 20.27 -50.10
C ARG A 11 -48.96 19.20 -50.74
N LYS A 12 -48.79 19.37 -52.05
CA LYS A 12 -48.19 18.45 -53.03
C LYS A 12 -46.66 18.41 -52.95
N LYS A 13 -46.15 17.27 -53.41
CA LYS A 13 -44.76 16.86 -53.66
C LYS A 13 -43.96 17.84 -54.53
N THR A 14 -42.66 17.95 -54.25
CA THR A 14 -41.60 18.01 -55.28
C THR A 14 -40.40 17.18 -54.84
N ALA A 15 -40.00 16.24 -55.69
CA ALA A 15 -38.83 15.38 -55.50
C ALA A 15 -37.61 16.02 -56.16
N SER A 16 -36.56 16.28 -55.39
CA SER A 16 -35.27 16.74 -55.92
C SER A 16 -34.24 15.62 -55.83
N LYS A 17 -33.87 15.07 -57.01
CA LYS A 17 -32.81 14.07 -57.17
C LYS A 17 -31.45 14.76 -57.07
N ARG A 18 -30.70 14.53 -55.99
CA ARG A 18 -29.30 14.96 -55.87
C ARG A 18 -28.37 13.81 -56.22
N LYS A 19 -27.66 13.92 -57.36
CA LYS A 19 -26.57 13.02 -57.78
C LYS A 19 -25.37 13.20 -56.82
N VAL A 20 -24.97 12.13 -56.13
CA VAL A 20 -23.71 12.07 -55.38
C VAL A 20 -22.61 11.56 -56.31
N LYS A 21 -21.62 12.41 -56.58
CA LYS A 21 -20.40 12.08 -57.32
C LYS A 21 -19.44 11.38 -56.35
N LYS A 22 -19.10 10.10 -56.56
CA LYS A 22 -18.06 9.40 -55.80
C LYS A 22 -16.69 9.95 -56.20
N GLN A 23 -16.02 10.68 -55.30
CA GLN A 23 -14.60 10.97 -55.38
C GLN A 23 -13.82 9.73 -54.91
N LYS A 24 -12.95 9.20 -55.77
CA LYS A 24 -11.97 8.16 -55.43
C LYS A 24 -10.76 8.83 -54.78
N THR A 25 -10.48 8.50 -53.53
CA THR A 25 -9.24 8.86 -52.83
C THR A 25 -8.12 7.87 -53.24
N PRO A 26 -6.89 8.33 -53.53
CA PRO A 26 -5.78 7.43 -53.86
C PRO A 26 -5.26 6.71 -52.61
N VAL A 27 -4.97 5.42 -52.78
CA VAL A 27 -4.37 4.54 -51.77
C VAL A 27 -2.85 4.73 -51.79
N ALA A 28 -2.27 5.10 -50.64
CA ALA A 28 -0.82 5.17 -50.46
C ALA A 28 -0.21 3.77 -50.30
N PRO A 29 1.04 3.54 -50.77
CA PRO A 29 1.70 2.24 -50.70
C PRO A 29 2.07 1.87 -49.25
N VAL A 30 1.80 0.61 -48.89
CA VAL A 30 2.12 0.00 -47.59
C VAL A 30 3.57 -0.47 -47.61
N SER A 31 4.39 0.03 -46.69
CA SER A 31 5.77 -0.45 -46.47
C SER A 31 5.78 -1.84 -45.81
N PRO A 32 6.73 -2.73 -46.16
CA PRO A 32 6.82 -4.06 -45.59
C PRO A 32 7.26 -4.03 -44.12
N ILE A 33 6.51 -4.73 -43.26
CA ILE A 33 6.84 -4.93 -41.84
C ILE A 33 7.91 -6.02 -41.76
N THR A 34 9.10 -5.65 -41.33
CA THR A 34 10.19 -6.57 -40.97
C THR A 34 9.88 -7.24 -39.64
N THR A 35 9.63 -8.55 -39.65
CA THR A 35 9.45 -9.37 -38.46
C THR A 35 10.80 -9.60 -37.78
N ALA A 36 11.01 -9.00 -36.60
CA ALA A 36 12.16 -9.29 -35.76
C ALA A 36 12.03 -10.66 -35.08
N PRO A 37 13.12 -11.42 -34.89
CA PRO A 37 13.09 -12.76 -34.31
C PRO A 37 12.73 -12.72 -32.82
N VAL A 38 11.82 -13.61 -32.43
CA VAL A 38 11.43 -13.84 -31.03
C VAL A 38 12.60 -14.53 -30.31
N VAL A 39 13.34 -13.75 -29.53
CA VAL A 39 14.32 -14.27 -28.58
C VAL A 39 13.56 -14.84 -27.38
N VAL A 40 13.47 -16.18 -27.31
CA VAL A 40 13.00 -16.89 -26.11
C VAL A 40 14.04 -16.69 -25.00
N THR A 41 13.81 -15.71 -24.15
CA THR A 41 14.63 -15.48 -22.95
C THR A 41 14.19 -16.43 -21.84
N LYS A 42 15.21 -17.06 -21.21
CA LYS A 42 15.08 -18.03 -20.13
C LYS A 42 14.21 -17.48 -18.98
N ARG A 43 13.36 -18.37 -18.45
CA ARG A 43 12.43 -18.16 -17.33
C ARG A 43 13.17 -17.69 -16.06
N PRO A 44 12.88 -16.50 -15.51
CA PRO A 44 13.45 -16.11 -14.22
C PRO A 44 12.70 -16.83 -13.07
N SER A 45 13.44 -17.50 -12.19
CA SER A 45 12.95 -18.09 -10.94
C SER A 45 12.86 -17.06 -9.80
N LYS A 46 12.38 -15.85 -10.09
CA LYS A 46 12.16 -14.81 -9.08
C LYS A 46 10.67 -14.82 -8.73
N LEU A 47 10.35 -14.87 -7.44
CA LEU A 47 9.03 -14.47 -6.96
C LEU A 47 8.77 -13.07 -7.50
N ASP A 48 7.92 -12.97 -8.52
CA ASP A 48 7.54 -11.70 -9.12
C ASP A 48 6.90 -10.85 -8.02
N ASP A 49 7.39 -9.64 -7.91
CA ASP A 49 6.91 -8.67 -6.96
C ASP A 49 5.41 -8.41 -7.18
N ILE A 50 4.60 -8.42 -6.11
CA ILE A 50 3.16 -8.08 -6.20
C ILE A 50 2.89 -6.60 -6.02
N SER A 51 3.91 -5.81 -5.71
CA SER A 51 3.75 -4.37 -5.72
C SER A 51 3.42 -3.87 -7.13
N ILE A 52 2.67 -2.78 -7.18
CA ILE A 52 2.42 -2.05 -8.41
C ILE A 52 3.07 -0.70 -8.29
N ASP A 53 4.09 -0.50 -9.12
CA ASP A 53 4.59 0.82 -9.45
C ASP A 53 3.69 1.44 -10.53
N LEU A 54 3.12 2.60 -10.21
CA LEU A 54 2.21 3.33 -11.09
C LEU A 54 2.95 4.31 -12.01
N GLY A 55 4.26 4.50 -11.81
CA GLY A 55 5.13 5.30 -12.68
C GLY A 55 4.86 6.82 -12.69
N ARG A 56 3.79 7.30 -12.03
CA ARG A 56 3.45 8.73 -11.91
C ARG A 56 2.69 9.03 -10.60
N PRO A 57 2.68 10.31 -10.15
CA PRO A 57 1.76 10.77 -9.12
C PRO A 57 0.29 10.60 -9.55
N LEU A 58 -0.57 10.32 -8.57
CA LEU A 58 -2.02 10.27 -8.72
C LEU A 58 -2.64 11.42 -7.92
N ASP A 59 -3.15 12.41 -8.65
CA ASP A 59 -3.47 13.71 -8.06
C ASP A 59 -4.85 13.73 -7.42
N THR A 60 -5.79 12.92 -7.93
CA THR A 60 -7.17 12.85 -7.43
C THR A 60 -7.45 11.63 -6.54
N VAL A 61 -8.47 11.75 -5.68
CA VAL A 61 -8.94 10.63 -4.85
C VAL A 61 -9.44 9.47 -5.72
N ASP A 62 -10.18 9.78 -6.79
CA ASP A 62 -10.74 8.78 -7.70
C ASP A 62 -9.65 8.00 -8.46
N GLU A 63 -8.61 8.68 -8.93
CA GLU A 63 -7.46 8.01 -9.55
C GLU A 63 -6.74 7.09 -8.58
N ARG A 64 -6.54 7.54 -7.32
CA ARG A 64 -5.93 6.71 -6.26
C ARG A 64 -6.76 5.48 -5.96
N TYR A 65 -8.07 5.65 -5.79
CA TYR A 65 -8.99 4.55 -5.57
C TYR A 65 -8.97 3.54 -6.72
N ALA A 66 -9.07 4.00 -7.97
CA ALA A 66 -9.02 3.12 -9.15
C ALA A 66 -7.71 2.33 -9.21
N ALA A 67 -6.57 2.97 -8.93
CA ALA A 67 -5.27 2.32 -8.90
C ALA A 67 -5.10 1.35 -7.72
N ASP A 68 -5.75 1.60 -6.58
CA ASP A 68 -5.78 0.69 -5.44
C ASP A 68 -6.62 -0.56 -5.76
N VAL A 69 -7.77 -0.40 -6.40
CA VAL A 69 -8.61 -1.51 -6.90
C VAL A 69 -7.83 -2.38 -7.89
N GLU A 70 -7.18 -1.77 -8.88
CA GLU A 70 -6.35 -2.49 -9.85
C GLU A 70 -5.17 -3.21 -9.18
N ALA A 71 -4.51 -2.56 -8.21
CA ALA A 71 -3.41 -3.15 -7.48
C ALA A 71 -3.83 -4.35 -6.63
N ASN A 72 -4.95 -4.24 -5.93
CA ASN A 72 -5.52 -5.33 -5.15
C ASN A 72 -5.91 -6.49 -6.06
N ARG A 73 -6.53 -6.21 -7.20
CA ARG A 73 -6.92 -7.25 -8.16
C ARG A 73 -5.71 -7.99 -8.72
N THR A 74 -4.70 -7.26 -9.18
CA THR A 74 -3.46 -7.84 -9.70
C THR A 74 -2.72 -8.66 -8.64
N ALA A 75 -2.70 -8.20 -7.39
CA ALA A 75 -2.11 -8.95 -6.29
C ALA A 75 -2.86 -10.27 -6.06
N LEU A 76 -4.20 -10.26 -6.08
CA LEU A 76 -5.01 -11.48 -5.98
C LEU A 76 -4.78 -12.45 -7.14
N ASP A 77 -4.65 -11.94 -8.36
CA ASP A 77 -4.33 -12.74 -9.54
C ASP A 77 -2.96 -13.42 -9.41
N LYS A 78 -1.94 -12.68 -8.96
CA LYS A 78 -0.59 -13.21 -8.69
C LYS A 78 -0.60 -14.23 -7.54
N ILE A 79 -1.39 -13.99 -6.51
CA ILE A 79 -1.58 -14.96 -5.40
C ILE A 79 -2.24 -16.23 -5.93
N TYR A 80 -3.29 -16.12 -6.75
CA TYR A 80 -3.90 -17.28 -7.37
C TYR A 80 -2.86 -18.08 -8.18
N ASP A 81 -2.11 -17.41 -9.04
CA ASP A 81 -1.09 -18.03 -9.88
C ASP A 81 0.02 -18.68 -9.05
N GLU A 82 0.34 -18.18 -7.86
CA GLU A 82 1.32 -18.81 -6.96
C GLU A 82 0.77 -20.09 -6.32
N PHE A 83 -0.51 -20.11 -5.93
CA PHE A 83 -1.09 -21.18 -5.10
C PHE A 83 -1.94 -22.21 -5.87
N TYR A 84 -2.31 -21.93 -7.12
CA TYR A 84 -3.09 -22.80 -7.99
C TYR A 84 -2.40 -22.98 -9.35
N ASP A 85 -2.67 -24.10 -10.02
CA ASP A 85 -2.23 -24.34 -11.40
C ASP A 85 -3.24 -23.81 -12.43
N GLY A 86 -2.90 -23.93 -13.73
CA GLY A 86 -3.76 -23.47 -14.82
C GLY A 86 -5.11 -24.20 -14.93
N LYS A 87 -5.32 -25.29 -14.18
CA LYS A 87 -6.58 -26.03 -14.08
C LYS A 87 -7.34 -25.70 -12.79
N GLY A 88 -6.84 -24.76 -11.99
CA GLY A 88 -7.42 -24.40 -10.70
C GLY A 88 -7.14 -25.39 -9.59
N GLN A 89 -6.23 -26.35 -9.77
CA GLN A 89 -5.85 -27.27 -8.71
C GLN A 89 -4.83 -26.61 -7.79
N GLN A 90 -5.02 -26.76 -6.48
CA GLN A 90 -4.10 -26.23 -5.49
C GLN A 90 -2.71 -26.87 -5.62
N LYS A 91 -1.68 -26.03 -5.70
CA LYS A 91 -0.28 -26.45 -5.67
C LYS A 91 0.13 -26.98 -4.30
N LYS A 92 1.05 -27.95 -4.28
CA LYS A 92 1.66 -28.48 -3.05
C LYS A 92 2.68 -27.50 -2.49
N ILE A 93 2.23 -26.60 -1.63
CA ILE A 93 3.08 -25.62 -0.92
C ILE A 93 3.07 -25.93 0.57
N VAL A 94 4.26 -26.23 1.11
CA VAL A 94 4.45 -26.68 2.50
C VAL A 94 4.11 -25.56 3.50
N ASP A 95 4.63 -24.35 3.31
CA ASP A 95 4.38 -23.22 4.22
C ASP A 95 3.69 -22.06 3.51
N ARG A 96 2.38 -22.22 3.29
CA ARG A 96 1.54 -21.22 2.62
C ARG A 96 1.57 -19.86 3.33
N ARG A 97 1.59 -19.87 4.67
CA ARG A 97 1.54 -18.65 5.48
C ARG A 97 2.82 -17.85 5.32
N LYS A 98 3.99 -18.47 5.50
CA LYS A 98 5.28 -17.79 5.30
C LYS A 98 5.47 -17.34 3.86
N LYS A 99 5.07 -18.17 2.89
CA LYS A 99 5.16 -17.84 1.46
C LYS A 99 4.31 -16.63 1.10
N LEU A 100 3.03 -16.63 1.47
CA LEU A 100 2.15 -15.48 1.21
C LEU A 100 2.61 -14.23 1.97
N TYR A 101 3.07 -14.38 3.21
CA TYR A 101 3.63 -13.24 3.96
C TYR A 101 4.84 -12.63 3.27
N ALA A 102 5.76 -13.45 2.77
CA ALA A 102 6.91 -12.98 2.02
C ALA A 102 6.48 -12.31 0.70
N PHE A 103 5.46 -12.86 0.04
CA PHE A 103 4.92 -12.32 -1.20
C PHE A 103 4.31 -10.93 -1.01
N MET A 104 3.49 -10.75 0.02
CA MET A 104 2.89 -9.46 0.37
C MET A 104 3.87 -8.48 1.02
N GLY A 105 5.01 -8.97 1.48
CA GLY A 105 5.91 -8.22 2.33
C GLY A 105 7.16 -7.72 1.63
N LYS A 106 7.63 -8.31 0.53
CA LYS A 106 9.00 -8.11 0.04
C LYS A 106 9.15 -6.88 -0.84
N GLY A 107 9.85 -5.85 -0.37
CA GLY A 107 10.22 -4.66 -1.16
C GLY A 107 11.53 -4.79 -1.93
N THR A 108 11.93 -3.72 -2.62
CA THR A 108 13.20 -3.64 -3.34
C THR A 108 14.40 -3.61 -2.38
N THR A 109 15.51 -4.22 -2.79
CA THR A 109 16.77 -4.20 -2.03
C THR A 109 17.58 -2.91 -2.23
N ASP A 110 17.16 -2.08 -3.19
CA ASP A 110 17.84 -0.83 -3.53
C ASP A 110 17.89 0.14 -2.36
N TYR A 111 16.89 0.08 -1.48
CA TYR A 111 16.87 0.74 -0.18
C TYR A 111 18.17 0.55 0.62
N LEU A 112 18.77 -0.64 0.60
CA LEU A 112 19.95 -1.01 1.41
C LEU A 112 21.30 -0.69 0.75
N LYS A 113 21.30 -0.10 -0.46
CA LYS A 113 22.55 0.24 -1.16
C LYS A 113 23.37 1.28 -0.40
N GLY A 114 22.70 2.24 0.24
CA GLY A 114 23.33 3.27 1.07
C GLY A 114 23.14 2.96 2.56
N PRO A 115 24.14 2.41 3.27
CA PRO A 115 24.05 2.18 4.71
C PRO A 115 23.95 3.49 5.49
N ILE A 116 23.32 3.43 6.67
CA ILE A 116 23.34 4.54 7.63
C ILE A 116 24.61 4.48 8.47
N SER A 117 25.29 5.61 8.62
CA SER A 117 26.44 5.67 9.53
C SER A 117 25.96 5.57 10.98
N GLN A 118 26.79 4.95 11.83
CA GLN A 118 26.50 4.91 13.27
C GLN A 118 26.30 6.33 13.84
N LYS A 119 27.11 7.30 13.40
CA LYS A 119 27.01 8.69 13.83
C LYS A 119 25.66 9.33 13.49
N ASP A 120 25.15 9.13 12.27
CA ASP A 120 23.84 9.68 11.86
C ASP A 120 22.71 9.06 12.70
N PHE A 121 22.79 7.75 12.94
CA PHE A 121 21.81 7.05 13.76
C PHE A 121 21.85 7.50 15.23
N GLU A 122 23.04 7.65 15.82
CA GLU A 122 23.22 8.15 17.18
C GLU A 122 22.72 9.59 17.31
N THR A 123 23.06 10.45 16.35
CA THR A 123 22.56 11.84 16.29
C THR A 123 21.03 11.87 16.29
N PHE A 124 20.41 11.06 15.45
CA PHE A 124 18.95 10.92 15.42
C PHE A 124 18.40 10.37 16.74
N ARG A 125 18.97 9.30 17.30
CA ARG A 125 18.52 8.71 18.57
C ARG A 125 18.58 9.70 19.73
N ASP A 126 19.71 10.41 19.84
CA ASP A 126 20.05 11.24 21.00
C ASP A 126 19.35 12.61 20.95
N ALA A 127 18.93 13.06 19.76
CA ALA A 127 18.07 14.24 19.61
C ALA A 127 16.70 14.08 20.29
N GLY A 128 16.32 12.86 20.70
CA GLY A 128 15.02 12.58 21.29
C GLY A 128 14.74 13.23 22.63
N GLY A 129 15.76 13.56 23.43
CA GLY A 129 15.62 14.31 24.68
C GLY A 129 14.39 13.90 25.51
N THR A 130 13.48 14.83 25.73
CA THR A 130 12.21 14.62 26.45
C THR A 130 11.06 14.16 25.58
N ASP A 131 11.18 14.21 24.26
CA ASP A 131 10.04 14.12 23.33
C ASP A 131 9.84 12.69 22.82
N TYR A 132 10.93 11.95 22.59
CA TYR A 132 10.87 10.56 22.15
C TYR A 132 11.96 9.64 22.70
N GLU A 133 11.75 8.36 22.47
CA GLU A 133 12.69 7.27 22.77
C GLU A 133 12.81 6.34 21.56
N VAL A 134 14.04 5.98 21.19
CA VAL A 134 14.28 4.98 20.14
C VAL A 134 14.67 3.64 20.78
N THR A 135 14.03 2.56 20.32
CA THR A 135 14.33 1.18 20.75
C THR A 135 14.49 0.28 19.53
N SER A 136 15.15 -0.86 19.69
CA SER A 136 15.20 -1.89 18.65
C SER A 136 14.05 -2.90 18.80
N GLN A 137 13.47 -3.30 17.67
CA GLN A 137 12.41 -4.32 17.64
C GLN A 137 12.93 -5.72 17.98
N SER A 138 14.13 -6.08 17.52
CA SER A 138 14.71 -7.41 17.77
C SER A 138 15.12 -7.65 19.22
N LEU A 139 15.33 -6.58 20.01
CA LEU A 139 15.57 -6.67 21.46
C LEU A 139 14.29 -6.98 22.27
N GLY A 140 13.11 -6.91 21.66
CA GLY A 140 11.86 -7.38 22.27
C GLY A 140 11.46 -6.64 23.55
N GLY A 141 10.92 -7.39 24.52
CA GLY A 141 10.48 -6.89 25.83
C GLY A 141 11.59 -6.88 26.90
N ASP A 142 12.82 -7.18 26.53
CA ASP A 142 13.97 -7.18 27.44
C ASP A 142 14.31 -5.75 27.88
N THR A 143 14.82 -5.61 29.09
CA THR A 143 15.42 -4.39 29.65
C THR A 143 16.49 -3.78 28.73
N SER A 144 17.20 -4.63 27.97
CA SER A 144 18.21 -4.20 26.98
C SER A 144 17.65 -3.37 25.82
N ARG A 145 16.33 -3.38 25.58
CA ARG A 145 15.71 -2.62 24.49
C ARG A 145 15.90 -1.10 24.59
N LYS A 146 16.23 -0.62 25.79
CA LYS A 146 16.49 0.80 26.11
C LYS A 146 17.97 1.11 26.30
N ASP A 147 18.84 0.10 26.39
CA ASP A 147 20.28 0.33 26.51
C ASP A 147 20.79 0.97 25.20
N PRO A 148 21.31 2.21 25.23
CA PRO A 148 21.79 2.89 24.03
C PRO A 148 22.82 2.08 23.25
N LYS A 149 23.70 1.34 23.95
CA LYS A 149 24.73 0.50 23.30
C LYS A 149 24.10 -0.71 22.60
N ALA A 150 23.19 -1.41 23.27
CA ALA A 150 22.47 -2.52 22.66
C ALA A 150 21.65 -2.07 21.44
N VAL A 151 20.97 -0.93 21.51
CA VAL A 151 20.20 -0.36 20.39
C VAL A 151 21.12 -0.02 19.21
N VAL A 152 22.25 0.66 19.45
CA VAL A 152 23.23 0.97 18.38
C VAL A 152 23.82 -0.31 17.77
N GLY A 153 24.10 -1.32 18.59
CA GLY A 153 24.61 -2.61 18.10
C GLY A 153 23.68 -3.28 17.08
N LYS A 154 22.37 -3.01 17.11
CA LYS A 154 21.41 -3.55 16.13
C LYS A 154 21.48 -2.87 14.78
N LEU A 155 22.02 -1.66 14.68
CA LEU A 155 22.24 -0.99 13.40
C LEU A 155 23.20 -1.80 12.53
N ALA A 156 24.24 -2.38 13.12
CA ALA A 156 25.27 -3.14 12.39
C ALA A 156 24.73 -4.38 11.66
N VAL A 157 23.59 -4.94 12.11
CA VAL A 157 22.95 -6.12 11.50
C VAL A 157 21.67 -5.80 10.75
N GLY A 158 21.20 -4.55 10.82
CA GLY A 158 19.91 -4.13 10.29
C GLY A 158 18.75 -4.51 11.22
N ASP A 159 17.91 -3.53 11.58
CA ASP A 159 16.71 -3.78 12.37
C ASP A 159 15.63 -2.73 12.12
N TYR A 160 14.41 -3.04 12.56
CA TYR A 160 13.38 -2.05 12.78
C TYR A 160 13.61 -1.34 14.11
N PHE A 161 13.81 -0.03 14.05
CA PHE A 161 13.86 0.85 15.20
C PHE A 161 12.49 1.46 15.43
N ARG A 162 11.99 1.39 16.66
CA ARG A 162 10.73 2.01 17.08
C ARG A 162 11.04 3.32 17.79
N VAL A 163 10.38 4.37 17.35
CA VAL A 163 10.50 5.72 17.89
C VAL A 163 9.20 6.05 18.58
N TYR A 164 9.19 5.97 19.91
CA TYR A 164 8.01 6.18 20.74
C TYR A 164 7.87 7.65 21.10
N ASN A 165 6.66 8.18 20.91
CA ASN A 165 6.28 9.44 21.53
C ASN A 165 6.22 9.25 23.06
N LYS A 166 6.77 10.19 23.83
CA LYS A 166 6.67 10.21 25.29
C LYS A 166 5.38 10.86 25.81
N HIS A 167 4.62 11.53 24.94
CA HIS A 167 3.39 12.25 25.27
C HIS A 167 2.11 11.77 24.55
N PRO A 168 1.91 10.46 24.23
CA PRO A 168 0.69 10.02 23.57
C PRO A 168 -0.49 9.93 24.55
N VAL A 169 -1.71 10.10 24.04
CA VAL A 169 -2.92 9.77 24.81
C VAL A 169 -3.00 8.28 25.14
N ALA A 170 -3.79 7.96 26.16
CA ALA A 170 -3.90 6.62 26.71
C ALA A 170 -4.40 5.56 25.68
N PRO A 171 -3.91 4.30 25.74
CA PRO A 171 -4.29 3.25 24.79
C PRO A 171 -5.78 2.91 24.70
N GLY A 172 -6.58 3.22 25.74
CA GLY A 172 -8.03 2.97 25.75
C GLY A 172 -8.79 3.76 24.68
N SER A 173 -8.21 4.83 24.15
CA SER A 173 -8.83 5.69 23.14
C SER A 173 -8.63 5.23 21.69
N LEU A 174 -8.14 4.00 21.48
CA LEU A 174 -7.75 3.51 20.15
C LEU A 174 -8.86 2.76 19.42
N LYS A 175 -9.86 2.25 20.15
CA LYS A 175 -10.98 1.49 19.57
C LYS A 175 -11.68 2.35 18.51
N GLY A 176 -11.81 1.81 17.30
CA GLY A 176 -12.43 2.47 16.14
C GLY A 176 -11.68 3.68 15.58
N LYS A 177 -10.47 3.99 16.08
CA LYS A 177 -9.74 5.21 15.72
C LYS A 177 -8.29 4.98 15.29
N ALA A 178 -7.72 3.81 15.56
CA ALA A 178 -6.30 3.56 15.34
C ALA A 178 -5.97 3.30 13.86
N ARG A 179 -5.08 4.10 13.31
CA ARG A 179 -4.63 4.00 11.92
C ARG A 179 -3.12 3.82 11.83
N ARG A 180 -2.67 3.43 10.64
CA ARG A 180 -1.26 3.42 10.25
C ARG A 180 -1.06 4.15 8.94
N ILE A 181 0.06 4.84 8.82
CA ILE A 181 0.59 5.35 7.56
C ILE A 181 1.87 4.58 7.26
N VAL A 182 1.98 4.04 6.05
CA VAL A 182 3.16 3.36 5.52
C VAL A 182 3.86 4.31 4.57
N VAL A 183 5.18 4.44 4.73
CA VAL A 183 6.02 5.32 3.92
C VAL A 183 7.10 4.51 3.23
N ASN A 184 7.16 4.65 1.91
CA ASN A 184 8.10 3.93 1.05
C ASN A 184 8.99 4.92 0.31
N VAL A 185 10.28 4.77 0.54
CA VAL A 185 11.35 5.62 -0.01
C VAL A 185 12.47 4.73 -0.54
N LYS A 186 13.21 5.24 -1.52
CA LYS A 186 14.25 4.51 -2.24
C LYS A 186 15.55 4.32 -1.46
N SER A 187 15.77 5.04 -0.36
CA SER A 187 17.03 4.97 0.40
C SER A 187 16.83 5.13 1.91
N GLN A 188 17.75 4.56 2.68
CA GLN A 188 17.76 4.73 4.14
C GLN A 188 17.97 6.19 4.56
N LYS A 189 18.76 6.96 3.80
CA LYS A 189 18.96 8.39 4.06
C LYS A 189 17.65 9.16 3.92
N ALA A 190 16.87 8.88 2.88
CA ALA A 190 15.54 9.47 2.74
C ALA A 190 14.61 9.05 3.90
N ALA A 191 14.65 7.79 4.32
CA ALA A 191 13.85 7.33 5.46
C ALA A 191 14.24 8.03 6.77
N LEU A 192 15.54 8.26 6.99
CA LEU A 192 16.02 8.99 8.17
C LEU A 192 15.54 10.46 8.16
N LYS A 193 15.57 11.14 7.00
CA LYS A 193 14.97 12.50 6.87
C LYS A 193 13.48 12.51 7.21
N VAL A 194 12.73 11.51 6.73
CA VAL A 194 11.31 11.37 7.07
C VAL A 194 11.15 11.16 8.58
N ALA A 195 11.95 10.28 9.19
CA ALA A 195 11.91 10.04 10.62
C ALA A 195 12.20 11.32 11.43
N GLU A 196 13.23 12.08 11.07
CA GLU A 196 13.54 13.38 11.68
C GLU A 196 12.36 14.35 11.57
N SER A 197 11.74 14.45 10.38
CA SER A 197 10.56 15.30 10.17
C SER A 197 9.38 14.87 11.04
N LEU A 198 9.10 13.57 11.12
CA LEU A 198 8.03 13.02 11.95
C LEU A 198 8.25 13.28 13.44
N THR A 199 9.48 13.24 13.93
CA THR A 199 9.76 13.52 15.36
C THR A 199 9.39 14.95 15.76
N LYS A 200 9.39 15.91 14.84
CA LYS A 200 8.95 17.29 15.12
C LYS A 200 7.47 17.36 15.48
N LEU A 201 6.65 16.42 15.01
CA LEU A 201 5.23 16.33 15.37
C LEU A 201 5.02 15.94 16.83
N TYR A 202 6.03 15.41 17.52
CA TYR A 202 5.93 15.11 18.95
C TYR A 202 5.98 16.37 19.84
N ALA A 203 6.48 17.49 19.32
CA ALA A 203 6.41 18.79 19.98
C ALA A 203 5.15 19.59 19.62
N ASP A 204 4.38 19.16 18.61
CA ASP A 204 3.14 19.80 18.21
C ASP A 204 2.01 19.41 19.17
N LYS A 205 1.47 20.38 19.90
CA LYS A 205 0.42 20.16 20.92
C LYS A 205 -0.88 19.58 20.35
N ASP A 206 -1.18 19.85 19.08
CA ASP A 206 -2.44 19.47 18.44
C ASP A 206 -2.32 18.10 17.74
N VAL A 207 -1.08 17.66 17.44
CA VAL A 207 -0.79 16.40 16.75
C VAL A 207 -0.18 15.35 17.68
N SER A 208 0.79 15.72 18.50
CA SER A 208 1.58 14.82 19.37
C SER A 208 0.72 13.85 20.18
N PRO A 209 -0.35 14.28 20.87
CA PRO A 209 -1.15 13.37 21.68
C PRO A 209 -1.72 12.19 20.87
N TYR A 210 -1.94 12.36 19.56
CA TYR A 210 -2.54 11.36 18.68
C TYR A 210 -1.53 10.48 17.96
N VAL A 211 -0.24 10.86 17.93
CA VAL A 211 0.83 10.06 17.32
C VAL A 211 1.53 9.23 18.39
N ARG A 212 1.49 7.90 18.25
CA ARG A 212 1.99 7.00 19.31
C ARG A 212 3.46 6.64 19.13
N GLN A 213 3.79 6.16 17.94
CA GLN A 213 5.12 5.73 17.58
C GLN A 213 5.21 5.64 16.07
N PHE A 214 6.42 5.62 15.54
CA PHE A 214 6.68 5.04 14.24
C PHE A 214 7.77 3.98 14.33
N LYS A 215 7.86 3.11 13.33
CA LYS A 215 8.99 2.19 13.16
C LYS A 215 9.68 2.48 11.84
N ILE A 216 10.99 2.32 11.78
CA ILE A 216 11.82 2.52 10.58
C ILE A 216 12.87 1.40 10.49
N TYR A 217 13.06 0.80 9.32
CA TYR A 217 14.17 -0.14 9.10
C TYR A 217 15.44 0.63 8.77
N LEU A 218 16.50 0.46 9.56
CA LEU A 218 17.83 1.01 9.29
C LEU A 218 18.90 -0.07 9.45
N SER A 219 19.96 0.03 8.67
CA SER A 219 21.10 -0.88 8.59
C SER A 219 22.36 -0.10 8.25
N GLY A 220 23.39 -0.31 9.06
CA GLY A 220 24.75 0.18 8.82
C GLY A 220 25.57 -0.74 7.93
N LYS A 221 25.01 -1.87 7.48
CA LYS A 221 25.69 -2.86 6.65
C LYS A 221 25.45 -2.59 5.18
N GLN A 222 26.53 -2.37 4.42
CA GLN A 222 26.47 -2.31 2.97
C GLN A 222 26.12 -3.68 2.37
N GLY A 223 25.24 -3.70 1.37
CA GLY A 223 24.86 -4.93 0.69
C GLY A 223 24.10 -5.90 1.60
N ASP A 224 23.42 -5.38 2.63
CA ASP A 224 22.52 -6.16 3.45
C ASP A 224 21.50 -6.89 2.56
N THR A 225 21.38 -8.21 2.76
CA THR A 225 20.46 -9.08 2.01
C THR A 225 19.19 -9.36 2.80
N ALA A 226 19.03 -8.69 3.95
CA ALA A 226 17.78 -8.70 4.68
C ALA A 226 16.61 -8.40 3.75
N LYS A 227 15.53 -9.18 3.92
CA LYS A 227 14.30 -8.99 3.15
C LYS A 227 13.63 -7.73 3.66
N VAL A 228 14.06 -6.57 3.14
CA VAL A 228 13.40 -5.30 3.42
C VAL A 228 11.96 -5.42 3.00
N LYS A 229 11.07 -5.03 3.90
CA LYS A 229 9.66 -5.10 3.58
C LYS A 229 9.23 -3.91 2.74
N TYR A 230 8.01 -3.96 2.20
CA TYR A 230 7.39 -2.76 1.66
C TYR A 230 7.35 -1.66 2.69
N ASP A 231 6.95 -1.97 3.92
CA ASP A 231 6.80 -1.01 4.99
C ASP A 231 8.15 -0.58 5.60
N LYS A 232 8.91 0.23 4.85
CA LYS A 232 10.21 0.80 5.27
C LYS A 232 10.07 1.59 6.55
N LEU A 233 9.02 2.42 6.58
CA LEU A 233 8.59 3.17 7.75
C LEU A 233 7.08 3.01 7.94
N VAL A 234 6.64 2.87 9.19
CA VAL A 234 5.21 2.85 9.54
C VAL A 234 4.95 3.73 10.75
N VAL A 235 4.08 4.72 10.57
CA VAL A 235 3.57 5.58 11.63
C VAL A 235 2.29 4.97 12.19
N TYR A 236 2.18 4.91 13.52
CA TYR A 236 1.00 4.45 14.23
C TYR A 236 0.39 5.62 14.99
N TYR A 237 -0.85 5.95 14.66
CA TYR A 237 -1.55 7.08 15.24
C TYR A 237 -3.02 6.72 15.47
N ARG A 238 -3.77 7.63 16.09
CA ARG A 238 -5.22 7.58 16.13
C ARG A 238 -5.78 8.82 15.47
N THR A 239 -6.97 8.71 14.89
CA THR A 239 -7.72 9.88 14.46
C THR A 239 -8.15 10.71 15.68
N GLY A 240 -8.44 12.00 15.42
CA GLY A 240 -9.08 12.89 16.38
C GLY A 240 -10.44 12.38 16.84
N ASP A 241 -11.04 13.09 17.79
CA ASP A 241 -12.39 12.80 18.30
C ASP A 241 -13.51 13.38 17.43
N GLU A 242 -13.16 14.16 16.40
CA GLU A 242 -14.10 14.72 15.45
C GLU A 242 -14.83 13.61 14.68
N THR A 243 -16.15 13.76 14.52
CA THR A 243 -17.05 12.78 13.90
C THR A 243 -17.07 12.88 12.37
N THR A 244 -16.12 13.59 11.76
CA THR A 244 -16.06 13.81 10.32
C THR A 244 -14.95 12.96 9.69
N ASP A 245 -15.06 12.69 8.39
CA ASP A 245 -14.03 12.03 7.57
C ASP A 245 -12.68 12.81 7.49
N ASN A 246 -12.53 13.88 8.28
CA ASN A 246 -11.38 14.76 8.28
C ASN A 246 -10.27 14.21 9.20
N ASP A 247 -9.31 13.51 8.62
CA ASP A 247 -8.16 12.96 9.34
C ASP A 247 -7.03 13.99 9.47
N ALA A 248 -7.28 15.07 10.22
CA ALA A 248 -6.32 16.17 10.37
C ALA A 248 -4.94 15.71 10.90
N VAL A 249 -4.92 14.68 11.76
CA VAL A 249 -3.68 14.07 12.27
C VAL A 249 -2.96 13.33 11.14
N GLY A 250 -3.68 12.51 10.37
CA GLY A 250 -3.14 11.85 9.18
C GLY A 250 -2.61 12.83 8.14
N ASP A 251 -3.28 13.96 7.93
CA ASP A 251 -2.85 15.02 7.02
C ASP A 251 -1.58 15.71 7.50
N ALA A 252 -1.46 16.01 8.79
CA ALA A 252 -0.25 16.57 9.38
C ALA A 252 0.95 15.62 9.24
N ILE A 253 0.74 14.31 9.46
CA ILE A 253 1.75 13.27 9.24
C ILE A 253 2.16 13.23 7.76
N THR A 254 1.19 13.21 6.84
CA THR A 254 1.43 13.16 5.39
C THR A 254 2.21 14.38 4.93
N LYS A 255 1.84 15.58 5.38
CA LYS A 255 2.55 16.84 5.10
C LYS A 255 4.00 16.83 5.62
N ALA A 256 4.22 16.31 6.83
CA ALA A 256 5.56 16.19 7.39
C ALA A 256 6.45 15.24 6.58
N ILE A 257 5.89 14.14 6.08
CA ILE A 257 6.59 13.22 5.17
C ILE A 257 6.88 13.92 3.83
N ASP A 258 5.88 14.58 3.25
CA ASP A 258 6.00 15.22 1.94
C ASP A 258 7.07 16.31 1.90
N THR A 259 7.21 17.05 2.99
CA THR A 259 8.21 18.14 3.13
C THR A 259 9.64 17.59 3.32
N ALA A 260 9.78 16.35 3.80
CA ALA A 260 11.09 15.79 4.17
C ALA A 260 11.89 15.23 2.98
N VAL A 261 11.21 14.87 1.90
CA VAL A 261 11.80 14.12 0.78
C VAL A 261 11.32 14.65 -0.57
N THR A 262 12.19 14.57 -1.58
CA THR A 262 11.83 14.96 -2.95
C THR A 262 11.04 13.84 -3.64
N PRO A 263 10.40 14.10 -4.80
CA PRO A 263 9.75 13.05 -5.58
C PRO A 263 10.70 11.89 -5.94
N ASP A 264 11.98 12.17 -6.20
CA ASP A 264 12.98 11.16 -6.56
C ASP A 264 13.30 10.19 -5.42
N ASP A 265 13.14 10.62 -4.17
CA ASP A 265 13.35 9.80 -2.99
C ASP A 265 12.24 8.74 -2.78
N ARG A 266 11.12 8.82 -3.51
CA ARG A 266 9.90 8.04 -3.22
C ARG A 266 9.82 6.71 -3.98
N GLU A 267 9.25 5.70 -3.33
CA GLU A 267 8.94 4.39 -3.91
C GLU A 267 7.42 4.18 -3.92
N SER A 268 6.80 4.16 -5.09
CA SER A 268 5.33 4.08 -5.24
C SER A 268 4.73 2.69 -5.00
N ALA A 269 5.61 1.69 -4.93
CA ALA A 269 5.27 0.29 -4.74
C ALA A 269 4.84 0.03 -3.29
N PHE A 270 3.64 -0.52 -3.09
CA PHE A 270 3.13 -0.93 -1.77
C PHE A 270 2.76 -2.41 -1.72
N ALA A 271 2.68 -2.93 -0.50
CA ALA A 271 1.94 -4.16 -0.24
C ALA A 271 0.45 -3.95 -0.63
N PRO A 272 -0.26 -5.00 -1.04
CA PRO A 272 -1.67 -4.88 -1.39
C PRO A 272 -2.53 -4.50 -0.18
N PHE A 273 -3.71 -3.99 -0.49
CA PHE A 273 -4.80 -3.62 0.41
C PHE A 273 -4.59 -2.32 1.21
N TYR A 274 -3.48 -1.63 1.04
CA TYR A 274 -3.35 -0.25 1.54
C TYR A 274 -4.01 0.73 0.57
N ALA A 275 -4.57 1.82 1.08
CA ALA A 275 -5.04 2.92 0.25
C ALA A 275 -3.97 4.00 0.10
N ARG A 276 -3.71 4.43 -1.14
CA ARG A 276 -2.73 5.47 -1.41
C ARG A 276 -3.30 6.85 -1.07
N VAL A 277 -2.48 7.67 -0.41
CA VAL A 277 -2.80 9.08 -0.12
C VAL A 277 -1.84 10.05 -0.80
N GLY A 278 -0.68 9.57 -1.21
CA GLY A 278 0.28 10.33 -2.00
C GLY A 278 1.41 9.46 -2.53
N PRO A 279 2.33 10.01 -3.34
CA PRO A 279 3.50 9.27 -3.81
C PRO A 279 4.30 8.73 -2.62
N GLY A 280 4.59 7.43 -2.58
CA GLY A 280 5.32 6.83 -1.46
C GLY A 280 4.63 6.93 -0.09
N ILE A 281 3.34 7.28 -0.04
CA ILE A 281 2.53 7.27 1.20
C ILE A 281 1.19 6.52 1.00
N ALA A 282 0.92 5.56 1.88
CA ALA A 282 -0.35 4.82 1.92
C ALA A 282 -0.81 4.61 3.36
N TRP A 283 -2.09 4.32 3.58
CA TRP A 283 -2.66 4.15 4.93
C TRP A 283 -3.58 2.95 5.04
N ALA A 284 -3.84 2.54 6.28
CA ALA A 284 -4.88 1.57 6.63
C ALA A 284 -5.29 1.68 8.10
N GLU A 285 -6.43 1.11 8.46
CA GLU A 285 -6.85 0.91 9.84
C GLU A 285 -6.08 -0.23 10.52
N GLU A 286 -5.93 -0.14 11.84
CA GLU A 286 -5.34 -1.18 12.66
C GLU A 286 -6.39 -2.23 13.09
N PRO A 287 -6.37 -3.46 12.53
CA PRO A 287 -7.52 -4.37 12.62
C PRO A 287 -8.00 -4.66 14.03
N LYS A 288 -7.06 -4.90 14.95
CA LYS A 288 -7.36 -5.26 16.34
C LYS A 288 -8.13 -4.19 17.13
N TYR A 289 -8.18 -2.95 16.63
CA TYR A 289 -8.92 -1.86 17.27
C TYR A 289 -10.29 -1.63 16.62
N TYR A 290 -10.59 -2.25 15.48
CA TYR A 290 -11.90 -2.18 14.84
C TYR A 290 -12.69 -3.45 15.08
N VAL A 291 -12.04 -4.62 14.94
CA VAL A 291 -12.69 -5.93 15.04
C VAL A 291 -11.93 -6.80 16.05
N ASP A 292 -12.60 -7.19 17.14
CA ASP A 292 -11.94 -7.87 18.27
C ASP A 292 -11.37 -9.25 17.91
N THR A 293 -11.95 -9.92 16.90
CA THR A 293 -11.47 -11.21 16.42
C THR A 293 -10.22 -11.09 15.53
N LEU A 294 -9.90 -9.90 15.02
CA LEU A 294 -8.75 -9.66 14.16
C LEU A 294 -7.51 -9.29 14.97
N GLN A 295 -6.84 -10.31 15.50
CA GLN A 295 -5.58 -10.13 16.22
C GLN A 295 -4.39 -10.06 15.24
N GLY A 296 -3.46 -9.13 15.51
CA GLY A 296 -2.21 -8.98 14.76
C GLY A 296 -2.12 -7.69 13.94
N SER A 297 -1.14 -7.65 13.01
CA SER A 297 -0.93 -6.48 12.13
C SER A 297 -1.84 -6.53 10.91
N PHE A 298 -2.01 -5.38 10.24
CA PHE A 298 -2.76 -5.24 8.98
C PHE A 298 -2.43 -6.36 7.97
N THR A 299 -1.16 -6.44 7.53
CA THR A 299 -0.71 -7.46 6.58
C THR A 299 -0.90 -8.89 7.10
N SER A 300 -0.74 -9.13 8.41
CA SER A 300 -0.92 -10.45 9.02
C SER A 300 -2.36 -10.93 8.92
N THR A 301 -3.33 -10.06 9.22
CA THR A 301 -4.76 -10.41 9.19
C THR A 301 -5.23 -10.72 7.78
N ARG A 302 -4.92 -9.85 6.79
CA ARG A 302 -5.29 -10.08 5.38
C ARG A 302 -4.66 -11.35 4.83
N ARG A 303 -3.39 -11.61 5.13
CA ARG A 303 -2.72 -12.87 4.80
C ARG A 303 -3.47 -14.07 5.38
N ASP A 304 -3.83 -14.03 6.66
CA ASP A 304 -4.44 -15.17 7.33
C ASP A 304 -5.84 -15.48 6.78
N LEU A 305 -6.61 -14.46 6.40
CA LEU A 305 -7.88 -14.62 5.69
C LEU A 305 -7.69 -15.30 4.33
N ILE A 306 -6.74 -14.81 3.52
CA ILE A 306 -6.44 -15.39 2.20
C ILE A 306 -5.91 -16.82 2.32
N VAL A 307 -5.03 -17.10 3.29
CA VAL A 307 -4.56 -18.46 3.59
C VAL A 307 -5.73 -19.35 4.00
N GLY A 308 -6.70 -18.82 4.74
CA GLY A 308 -7.94 -19.51 5.06
C GLY A 308 -8.71 -19.96 3.82
N VAL A 309 -8.90 -19.06 2.85
CA VAL A 309 -9.51 -19.37 1.54
C VAL A 309 -8.72 -20.45 0.82
N ILE A 310 -7.40 -20.30 0.73
CA ILE A 310 -6.53 -21.28 0.06
C ILE A 310 -6.61 -22.65 0.73
N ARG A 311 -6.67 -22.72 2.07
CA ARG A 311 -6.73 -24.00 2.80
C ARG A 311 -8.04 -24.74 2.58
N LYS A 312 -9.16 -24.02 2.57
CA LYS A 312 -10.51 -24.59 2.48
C LYS A 312 -10.88 -25.05 1.07
N ASN A 313 -10.21 -24.55 0.04
CA ASN A 313 -10.57 -24.81 -1.35
C ASN A 313 -9.43 -25.53 -2.09
N LYS A 314 -9.61 -26.83 -2.39
CA LYS A 314 -8.61 -27.63 -3.12
C LYS A 314 -8.62 -27.35 -4.62
N ASN A 315 -9.76 -26.95 -5.14
CA ASN A 315 -9.95 -26.54 -6.51
C ASN A 315 -10.66 -25.18 -6.53
N ILE A 316 -10.11 -24.22 -7.28
CA ILE A 316 -10.78 -22.97 -7.62
C ILE A 316 -10.52 -22.72 -9.11
N VAL A 317 -11.54 -22.80 -9.95
CA VAL A 317 -11.39 -22.58 -11.38
C VAL A 317 -11.39 -21.07 -11.67
N GLY A 318 -10.21 -20.52 -11.87
CA GLY A 318 -10.01 -19.16 -12.36
C GLY A 318 -9.84 -18.10 -11.27
N LYS A 319 -9.19 -17.01 -11.68
CA LYS A 319 -8.80 -15.88 -10.82
C LYS A 319 -10.01 -15.15 -10.23
N ASP A 320 -11.08 -15.00 -10.99
CA ASP A 320 -12.31 -14.34 -10.52
C ASP A 320 -13.01 -15.11 -9.40
N ALA A 321 -13.07 -16.44 -9.52
CA ALA A 321 -13.64 -17.28 -8.46
C ALA A 321 -12.82 -17.17 -7.17
N PHE A 322 -11.49 -17.12 -7.29
CA PHE A 322 -10.60 -16.90 -6.15
C PHE A 322 -10.82 -15.52 -5.51
N ALA A 323 -10.84 -14.45 -6.31
CA ALA A 323 -11.08 -13.09 -5.81
C ALA A 323 -12.42 -12.98 -5.08
N LYS A 324 -13.49 -13.58 -5.61
CA LYS A 324 -14.81 -13.64 -4.95
C LYS A 324 -14.78 -14.36 -3.60
N LEU A 325 -14.06 -15.48 -3.51
CA LEU A 325 -13.89 -16.22 -2.25
C LEU A 325 -13.09 -15.42 -1.22
N VAL A 326 -12.07 -14.66 -1.67
CA VAL A 326 -11.33 -13.74 -0.79
C VAL A 326 -12.21 -12.59 -0.32
N ALA A 327 -12.99 -11.97 -1.21
CA ALA A 327 -13.94 -10.92 -0.84
C ALA A 327 -14.97 -11.44 0.19
N GLY A 328 -15.51 -12.64 0.00
CA GLY A 328 -16.41 -13.26 0.99
C GLY A 328 -15.74 -13.50 2.35
N ALA A 329 -14.46 -13.90 2.36
CA ALA A 329 -13.69 -14.04 3.61
C ALA A 329 -13.38 -12.70 4.28
N PHE A 330 -13.14 -11.64 3.50
CA PHE A 330 -12.96 -10.28 4.01
C PHE A 330 -14.25 -9.77 4.64
N GLN A 331 -15.37 -9.86 3.92
CA GLN A 331 -16.69 -9.45 4.41
C GLN A 331 -17.07 -10.18 5.71
N ALA A 332 -16.88 -11.51 5.76
CA ALA A 332 -17.15 -12.30 6.96
C ALA A 332 -16.29 -11.88 8.16
N ALA A 333 -15.09 -11.35 7.90
CA ALA A 333 -14.16 -10.84 8.89
C ALA A 333 -14.32 -9.34 9.16
N LYS A 334 -15.39 -8.70 8.65
CA LYS A 334 -15.65 -7.26 8.77
C LYS A 334 -14.56 -6.38 8.16
N VAL A 335 -13.86 -6.88 7.14
CA VAL A 335 -13.01 -6.07 6.25
C VAL A 335 -13.89 -5.59 5.11
N ASP A 336 -13.86 -4.29 4.81
CA ASP A 336 -14.59 -3.73 3.68
C ASP A 336 -13.98 -4.27 2.37
N VAL A 337 -14.82 -4.77 1.48
CA VAL A 337 -14.37 -5.45 0.25
C VAL A 337 -13.97 -4.46 -0.84
N ASP A 338 -14.58 -3.28 -0.84
CA ASP A 338 -14.29 -2.20 -1.77
C ASP A 338 -13.16 -1.32 -1.22
N HIS A 339 -13.06 -1.23 0.10
CA HIS A 339 -12.03 -0.51 0.85
C HIS A 339 -11.26 -1.41 1.83
N PRO A 340 -10.44 -2.37 1.37
CA PRO A 340 -9.80 -3.38 2.23
C PRO A 340 -8.76 -2.82 3.23
N GLU A 341 -8.43 -1.54 3.12
CA GLU A 341 -7.72 -0.75 4.12
C GLU A 341 -8.57 -0.44 5.37
N ARG A 342 -9.91 -0.55 5.26
CA ARG A 342 -10.92 -0.27 6.29
C ARG A 342 -11.60 -1.53 6.82
N HIS A 343 -12.40 -1.34 7.87
CA HIS A 343 -13.29 -2.33 8.46
C HIS A 343 -14.71 -1.80 8.49
N THR A 344 -15.67 -2.71 8.35
CA THR A 344 -17.10 -2.39 8.48
C THR A 344 -17.51 -2.51 9.94
N ALA A 345 -18.30 -1.53 10.42
CA ALA A 345 -18.84 -1.54 11.78
C ALA A 345 -19.88 -2.67 11.98
#